data_AF-A0A2C9KMS8-F1
#
_entry.id   AF-A0A2C9KMS8-F1
#
_cell.length_a   1.000
_cell.length_b   1.000
_cell.length_c   1.000
_cell.angle_alpha   90.00
_cell.angle_beta   90.00
_cell.angle_gamma   90.00
#
_symmetry.space_group_name_H-M   'P 1'
#
loop_
_entity.id
_entity.type
_entity.pdbx_description
1 polymer ?
#
loop_
_entity_poly.entity_id
_entity_poly.type
_entity_poly.pdbx_seq_one_letter_code
_entity_poly.pdbx_strand_id
1 'polypeptide(L)'
;MQVRQVRCVRDLSGQDDPKVVDGTHCPSPIPEVYVPCPIQICTTEWILGNYSECSTTCGTGTQNRTVICMSTVINGHRYLVSPSACTYPAPETMRKCHVADCPHQGRVISIESENSVNIQLRKSKKLKVVIGGEVKLIPGTTLIVQCPVKNYPKKLVTWSAGYRLIPLIGRVKSTIGGLKIMNADPDRDSGLYKCTAGDKSANIIVSFLSEDDPQWSQYKSWTQHSRSPNKKSKENESTDPKLLSYEGELQKDPSDPSDPLTYMLGRWSQCTAVCGSSGEITRNVTCSRMSPKMVTLVPEEECQKAGLVKPETTSLCGQNCATWHHGQWSEDAGLESAGHADVETASPASQAQIVLTNRNAVDSLEPSKCVAIYISDNSVVLPV
;
A
#
# COMPACT_ATOMS: atom_id res chain seq x y z
N MET A 1 50.57 -53.56 -9.02
CA MET A 1 51.26 -52.96 -7.86
C MET A 1 52.69 -53.45 -7.89
N GLN A 2 53.64 -52.60 -7.52
CA GLN A 2 55.00 -53.01 -7.18
C GLN A 2 55.05 -53.27 -5.67
N VAL A 3 55.74 -54.34 -5.28
CA VAL A 3 55.90 -54.76 -3.87
C VAL A 3 57.39 -54.77 -3.56
N ARG A 4 57.79 -54.19 -2.43
CA ARG A 4 59.16 -54.29 -1.91
C ARG A 4 59.14 -54.87 -0.52
N GLN A 5 60.12 -55.72 -0.20
CA GLN A 5 60.31 -56.16 1.18
C GLN A 5 60.99 -55.05 1.98
N VAL A 6 60.42 -54.72 3.14
CA VAL A 6 60.96 -53.74 4.09
C VAL A 6 61.45 -54.52 5.31
N ARG A 7 62.73 -54.35 5.67
CA ARG A 7 63.38 -55.03 6.79
C ARG A 7 64.08 -53.99 7.68
N CYS A 8 63.86 -54.06 8.99
CA CYS A 8 64.61 -53.24 9.94
C CYS A 8 66.02 -53.82 10.09
N VAL A 9 67.05 -52.99 9.92
CA VAL A 9 68.45 -53.41 9.97
C VAL A 9 69.27 -52.46 10.84
N ARG A 10 70.38 -52.96 11.39
CA ARG A 10 71.32 -52.18 12.18
C ARG A 10 72.74 -52.44 11.69
N ASP A 11 73.42 -51.38 11.26
CA ASP A 11 74.83 -51.43 10.89
C ASP A 11 75.70 -51.61 12.13
N LEU A 12 76.69 -52.50 12.04
CA LEU A 12 77.71 -52.69 13.06
C LEU A 12 79.06 -52.32 12.44
N SER A 13 79.70 -51.27 12.95
CA SER A 13 80.90 -50.69 12.38
C SER A 13 82.05 -51.71 12.29
N GLY A 14 82.40 -52.12 11.05
CA GLY A 14 83.46 -53.07 10.77
C GLY A 14 83.04 -54.37 10.06
N GLN A 15 81.79 -54.50 9.61
CA GLN A 15 81.33 -55.66 8.84
C GLN A 15 80.44 -55.23 7.67
N ASP A 16 80.69 -55.76 6.46
CA ASP A 16 80.12 -55.27 5.19
C ASP A 16 78.64 -55.62 4.91
N ASP A 17 77.95 -56.37 5.80
CA ASP A 17 76.53 -56.72 5.62
C ASP A 17 75.67 -56.35 6.85
N PRO A 18 74.62 -55.51 6.70
CA PRO A 18 73.77 -55.07 7.79
C PRO A 18 72.92 -56.18 8.43
N LYS A 19 72.93 -56.26 9.77
CA LYS A 19 72.17 -57.27 10.50
C LYS A 19 70.69 -56.91 10.62
N VAL A 20 69.81 -57.82 10.20
CA VAL A 20 68.35 -57.70 10.37
C VAL A 20 67.98 -57.81 11.85
N VAL A 21 67.12 -56.89 12.32
CA VAL A 21 66.64 -56.80 13.72
C VAL A 21 65.12 -56.64 13.75
N ASP A 22 64.52 -56.82 14.94
CA ASP A 22 63.08 -56.65 15.14
C ASP A 22 62.63 -55.22 14.85
N GLY A 23 61.49 -55.07 14.14
CA GLY A 23 60.95 -53.80 13.67
C GLY A 23 60.62 -52.78 14.76
N THR A 24 60.44 -53.21 16.01
CA THR A 24 60.27 -52.32 17.18
C THR A 24 61.48 -51.43 17.45
N HIS A 25 62.66 -51.76 16.91
CA HIS A 25 63.87 -50.95 17.04
C HIS A 25 64.03 -49.89 15.94
N CYS A 26 63.13 -49.84 14.95
CA CYS A 26 63.12 -48.82 13.90
C CYS A 26 62.06 -47.72 14.21
N PRO A 27 62.29 -46.45 13.83
CA PRO A 27 61.29 -45.40 13.98
C PRO A 27 60.02 -45.69 13.19
N SER A 28 58.86 -45.31 13.74
CA SER A 28 57.59 -45.30 13.01
C SER A 28 57.42 -43.99 12.21
N PRO A 29 56.73 -44.00 11.06
CA PRO A 29 56.01 -45.13 10.45
C PRO A 29 56.90 -46.05 9.60
N ILE A 30 56.47 -47.32 9.44
CA ILE A 30 57.11 -48.28 8.54
C ILE A 30 56.97 -47.79 7.09
N PRO A 31 58.06 -47.77 6.28
CA PRO A 31 58.00 -47.39 4.87
C PRO A 31 56.97 -48.19 4.05
N GLU A 32 56.33 -47.53 3.08
CA GLU A 32 55.33 -48.17 2.23
C GLU A 32 55.89 -49.43 1.53
N VAL A 33 55.22 -50.56 1.78
CA VAL A 33 55.54 -51.91 1.25
C VAL A 33 55.01 -52.08 -0.18
N TYR A 34 53.96 -51.33 -0.52
CA TYR A 34 53.23 -51.39 -1.78
C TYR A 34 53.19 -50.01 -2.43
N VAL A 35 53.55 -49.93 -3.71
CA VAL A 35 53.39 -48.70 -4.51
C VAL A 35 52.57 -49.06 -5.76
N PRO A 36 51.60 -48.23 -6.18
CA PRO A 36 50.94 -48.39 -7.47
C PRO A 36 51.98 -48.41 -8.60
N CYS A 37 51.79 -49.26 -9.62
CA CYS A 37 52.69 -49.20 -10.78
C CYS A 37 52.50 -47.84 -11.49
N PRO A 38 53.56 -47.22 -12.05
CA PRO A 38 53.40 -46.10 -12.95
C PRO A 38 52.57 -46.53 -14.17
N ILE A 39 51.29 -46.15 -14.17
CA ILE A 39 50.40 -46.39 -15.31
C ILE A 39 50.66 -45.30 -16.35
N GLN A 40 51.31 -45.67 -17.46
CA GLN A 40 51.54 -44.73 -18.55
C GLN A 40 50.22 -44.47 -19.28
N ILE A 41 49.66 -43.29 -19.03
CA ILE A 41 48.44 -42.77 -19.67
C ILE A 41 48.78 -42.41 -21.11
N CYS A 42 48.15 -43.07 -22.09
CA CYS A 42 48.44 -42.83 -23.50
C CYS A 42 47.53 -41.76 -24.11
N THR A 43 46.21 -41.88 -23.92
CA THR A 43 45.21 -40.91 -24.37
C THR A 43 43.99 -40.92 -23.45
N THR A 44 43.33 -39.77 -23.33
CA THR A 44 42.08 -39.59 -22.55
C THR A 44 40.95 -39.08 -23.46
N GLU A 45 39.74 -39.59 -23.25
CA GLU A 45 38.55 -39.29 -24.06
C GLU A 45 37.31 -39.10 -23.18
N TRP A 46 36.44 -38.17 -23.58
CA TRP A 46 35.12 -37.98 -22.98
C TRP A 46 34.11 -38.99 -23.51
N ILE A 47 33.60 -39.84 -22.62
CA ILE A 47 32.51 -40.77 -22.92
C ILE A 47 31.19 -40.15 -22.49
N LEU A 48 30.25 -40.08 -23.44
CA LEU A 48 28.95 -39.45 -23.28
C LEU A 48 27.89 -40.53 -23.07
N GLY A 49 27.17 -40.45 -21.95
CA GLY A 49 25.99 -41.26 -21.71
C GLY A 49 24.78 -40.77 -22.52
N ASN A 50 23.73 -41.58 -22.53
CA ASN A 50 22.44 -41.19 -23.06
C ASN A 50 21.83 -40.04 -22.23
N TYR A 51 21.01 -39.21 -22.90
CA TYR A 51 20.18 -38.24 -22.21
C TYR A 51 19.06 -38.93 -21.43
N SER A 52 18.75 -38.39 -20.25
CA SER A 52 17.57 -38.72 -19.46
C SER A 52 16.27 -38.43 -20.23
N GLU A 53 15.15 -38.89 -19.70
CA GLU A 53 13.85 -38.35 -20.07
C GLU A 53 13.80 -36.83 -19.81
N CYS A 54 12.89 -36.13 -20.50
CA CYS A 54 12.71 -34.69 -20.33
C CYS A 54 12.16 -34.41 -18.92
N SER A 55 12.67 -33.37 -18.25
CA SER A 55 12.23 -32.99 -16.90
C SER A 55 10.77 -32.57 -16.81
N THR A 56 10.09 -32.41 -17.95
CA THR A 56 8.68 -32.07 -18.08
C THR A 56 7.97 -33.08 -18.99
N THR A 57 6.72 -33.41 -18.67
CA THR A 57 5.86 -34.27 -19.50
C THR A 57 5.12 -33.51 -20.60
N CYS A 58 5.24 -32.18 -20.63
CA CYS A 58 4.73 -31.28 -21.66
C CYS A 58 5.55 -29.97 -21.69
N GLY A 59 5.51 -29.24 -22.80
CA GLY A 59 6.19 -27.96 -22.97
C GLY A 59 7.73 -28.04 -22.91
N THR A 60 8.37 -26.91 -22.57
CA THR A 60 9.83 -26.81 -22.49
C THR A 60 10.37 -27.35 -21.16
N GLY A 61 11.34 -28.25 -21.23
CA GLY A 61 12.07 -28.79 -20.08
C GLY A 61 13.56 -28.99 -20.38
N THR A 62 14.20 -29.81 -19.57
CA THR A 62 15.63 -30.09 -19.61
C THR A 62 15.92 -31.60 -19.59
N GLN A 63 16.92 -32.05 -20.34
CA GLN A 63 17.48 -33.41 -20.27
C GLN A 63 18.94 -33.36 -19.83
N ASN A 64 19.32 -34.28 -18.94
CA ASN A 64 20.69 -34.42 -18.45
C ASN A 64 21.34 -35.69 -19.01
N ARG A 65 22.65 -35.70 -19.24
CA ARG A 65 23.44 -36.88 -19.58
C ARG A 65 24.68 -36.99 -18.69
N THR A 66 25.16 -38.21 -18.47
CA THR A 66 26.45 -38.44 -17.83
C THR A 66 27.59 -38.17 -18.81
N VAL A 67 28.69 -37.62 -18.30
CA VAL A 67 29.92 -37.33 -19.05
C VAL A 67 31.09 -37.75 -18.17
N ILE A 68 31.88 -38.73 -18.64
CA ILE A 68 32.99 -39.31 -17.87
C ILE A 68 34.28 -39.31 -18.68
N CYS A 69 35.42 -39.04 -18.03
CA CYS A 69 36.73 -39.10 -18.69
C CYS A 69 37.29 -40.53 -18.56
N MET A 70 37.67 -41.14 -19.68
CA MET A 70 38.33 -42.45 -19.70
C MET A 70 39.71 -42.39 -20.33
N SER A 71 40.68 -43.02 -19.69
CA SER A 71 42.03 -43.24 -20.22
C SER A 71 42.12 -44.57 -20.95
N THR A 72 42.86 -44.63 -22.05
CA THR A 72 43.33 -45.89 -22.64
C THR A 72 44.74 -46.21 -22.17
N VAL A 73 45.01 -47.50 -21.92
CA VAL A 73 46.33 -48.04 -21.55
C VAL A 73 46.85 -48.90 -22.71
N ILE A 74 48.16 -49.13 -22.78
CA ILE A 74 48.91 -49.82 -23.85
C ILE A 74 48.32 -51.19 -24.27
N ASN A 75 47.50 -51.83 -23.42
CA ASN A 75 46.82 -53.11 -23.72
C ASN A 75 45.33 -52.94 -24.13
N GLY A 76 44.90 -51.75 -24.57
CA GLY A 76 43.53 -51.49 -25.06
C GLY A 76 42.44 -51.33 -23.98
N HIS A 77 42.74 -51.63 -22.71
CA HIS A 77 41.79 -51.47 -21.61
C HIS A 77 41.53 -49.98 -21.29
N ARG A 78 40.26 -49.67 -21.03
CA ARG A 78 39.78 -48.33 -20.65
C ARG A 78 39.58 -48.25 -19.14
N TYR A 79 40.05 -47.16 -18.51
CA TYR A 79 39.89 -46.91 -17.08
C TYR A 79 39.24 -45.54 -16.85
N LEU A 80 38.34 -45.46 -15.87
CA LEU A 80 37.78 -44.20 -15.40
C LEU A 80 38.89 -43.37 -14.73
N VAL A 81 39.06 -42.12 -15.16
CA VAL A 81 40.04 -41.19 -14.60
C VAL A 81 39.35 -39.88 -14.18
N SER A 82 40.07 -39.00 -13.49
CA SER A 82 39.51 -37.72 -13.05
C SER A 82 39.09 -36.85 -14.26
N PRO A 83 38.04 -36.03 -14.14
CA PRO A 83 37.64 -35.07 -15.17
C PRO A 83 38.79 -34.17 -15.66
N SER A 84 39.73 -33.84 -14.76
CA SER A 84 40.94 -33.05 -15.04
C SER A 84 41.99 -33.73 -15.92
N ALA A 85 41.87 -35.04 -16.17
CA ALA A 85 42.81 -35.78 -17.04
C ALA A 85 42.43 -35.69 -18.53
N CYS A 86 41.24 -35.18 -18.87
CA CYS A 86 40.82 -34.96 -20.25
C CYS A 86 41.24 -33.57 -20.74
N THR A 87 41.94 -33.50 -21.87
CA THR A 87 42.54 -32.27 -22.41
C THR A 87 41.52 -31.24 -22.90
N TYR A 88 40.37 -31.70 -23.41
CA TYR A 88 39.30 -30.86 -23.94
C TYR A 88 38.26 -30.52 -22.87
N PRO A 89 37.59 -29.35 -22.92
CA PRO A 89 36.52 -29.02 -21.99
C PRO A 89 35.40 -30.08 -22.05
N ALA A 90 34.80 -30.36 -20.88
CA ALA A 90 33.70 -31.31 -20.77
C ALA A 90 32.50 -30.86 -21.64
N PRO A 91 31.97 -31.71 -22.54
CA PRO A 91 30.78 -31.39 -23.31
C PRO A 91 29.55 -31.14 -22.43
N GLU A 92 28.59 -30.35 -22.93
CA GLU A 92 27.38 -29.99 -22.19
C GLU A 92 26.69 -31.22 -21.59
N THR A 93 26.51 -31.23 -20.26
CA THR A 93 25.81 -32.30 -19.54
C THR A 93 24.29 -32.15 -19.61
N MET A 94 23.80 -31.02 -20.12
CA MET A 94 22.43 -30.55 -20.03
C MET A 94 21.98 -29.98 -21.37
N ARG A 95 20.79 -30.36 -21.87
CA ARG A 95 20.17 -29.75 -23.05
C ARG A 95 18.70 -29.39 -22.80
N LYS A 96 18.18 -28.43 -23.55
CA LYS A 96 16.73 -28.16 -23.59
C LYS A 96 16.00 -29.25 -24.37
N CYS A 97 14.81 -29.61 -23.91
CA CYS A 97 13.86 -30.47 -24.62
C CYS A 97 12.52 -29.74 -24.76
N HIS A 98 11.78 -30.06 -25.82
CA HIS A 98 10.41 -29.60 -26.01
C HIS A 98 9.51 -30.82 -26.19
N VAL A 99 8.65 -31.08 -25.21
CA VAL A 99 7.55 -32.04 -25.32
C VAL A 99 6.31 -31.28 -25.80
N ALA A 100 5.31 -31.97 -26.35
CA ALA A 100 4.08 -31.34 -26.84
C ALA A 100 3.51 -30.29 -25.87
N ASP A 101 2.94 -29.21 -26.42
CA ASP A 101 2.48 -28.05 -25.63
C ASP A 101 1.54 -28.49 -24.50
N CYS A 102 1.72 -27.91 -23.32
CA CYS A 102 0.94 -28.31 -22.15
C CYS A 102 -0.56 -28.03 -22.37
N PRO A 103 -1.45 -29.03 -22.19
CA PRO A 103 -2.89 -28.89 -22.50
C PRO A 103 -3.64 -27.84 -21.65
N HIS A 104 -2.97 -27.23 -20.67
CA HIS A 104 -3.50 -26.15 -19.85
C HIS A 104 -2.62 -24.88 -19.83
N GLN A 105 -1.71 -24.69 -20.79
CA GLN A 105 -1.00 -23.42 -20.97
C GLN A 105 -1.84 -22.34 -21.67
N GLY A 106 -3.15 -22.57 -21.80
CA GLY A 106 -4.14 -21.61 -22.27
C GLY A 106 -5.13 -21.23 -21.17
N ARG A 107 -5.19 -19.93 -20.85
CA ARG A 107 -6.19 -19.26 -20.01
C ARG A 107 -6.03 -19.33 -18.48
N VAL A 108 -4.91 -18.78 -17.98
CA VAL A 108 -4.86 -18.24 -16.60
C VAL A 108 -5.98 -17.21 -16.44
N ILE A 109 -6.90 -17.44 -15.50
CA ILE A 109 -7.96 -16.50 -15.15
C ILE A 109 -7.32 -15.31 -14.42
N SER A 110 -7.68 -14.10 -14.83
CA SER A 110 -7.33 -12.88 -14.10
C SER A 110 -8.53 -11.93 -14.03
N ILE A 111 -8.57 -11.14 -12.96
CA ILE A 111 -9.58 -10.10 -12.72
C ILE A 111 -8.83 -8.78 -12.66
N GLU A 112 -9.19 -7.84 -13.51
CA GLU A 112 -8.53 -6.52 -13.54
C GLU A 112 -9.22 -5.59 -12.55
N SER A 113 -8.61 -5.38 -11.39
CA SER A 113 -9.15 -4.51 -10.34
C SER A 113 -8.31 -3.25 -10.16
N GLU A 114 -8.96 -2.10 -10.04
CA GLU A 114 -8.32 -0.81 -9.76
C GLU A 114 -8.57 -0.44 -8.29
N ASN A 115 -7.51 -0.29 -7.49
CA ASN A 115 -7.67 0.06 -6.07
C ASN A 115 -7.87 1.58 -5.91
N SER A 116 -9.04 2.07 -6.33
CA SER A 116 -9.37 3.49 -6.37
C SER A 116 -10.62 3.82 -5.54
N VAL A 117 -10.75 5.08 -5.12
CA VAL A 117 -11.92 5.57 -4.38
C VAL A 117 -12.78 6.41 -5.32
N ASN A 118 -13.97 5.91 -5.66
CA ASN A 118 -14.83 6.44 -6.69
C ASN A 118 -16.01 7.21 -6.07
N ILE A 119 -16.02 8.53 -6.20
CA ILE A 119 -16.96 9.42 -5.52
C ILE A 119 -17.95 10.00 -6.53
N GLN A 120 -19.25 9.75 -6.34
CA GLN A 120 -20.28 10.20 -7.26
C GLN A 120 -20.54 11.72 -7.15
N LEU A 121 -20.25 12.45 -8.23
CA LEU A 121 -20.45 13.91 -8.34
C LEU A 121 -21.82 14.35 -8.87
N ARG A 122 -22.69 13.50 -9.41
CA ARG A 122 -24.04 13.96 -9.80
C ARG A 122 -25.04 12.83 -9.65
N LYS A 123 -26.25 13.12 -9.15
CA LYS A 123 -27.34 12.12 -9.13
C LYS A 123 -27.61 11.70 -10.58
N SER A 124 -27.42 10.41 -10.86
CA SER A 124 -27.43 9.88 -12.23
C SER A 124 -28.33 8.65 -12.29
N LYS A 125 -28.94 8.39 -13.45
CA LYS A 125 -29.82 7.22 -13.61
C LYS A 125 -29.09 5.89 -13.38
N LYS A 126 -27.79 5.84 -13.71
CA LYS A 126 -26.90 4.66 -13.54
C LYS A 126 -25.45 5.14 -13.39
N LEU A 127 -24.74 4.63 -12.39
CA LEU A 127 -23.29 4.73 -12.26
C LEU A 127 -22.66 3.37 -12.58
N LYS A 128 -21.51 3.37 -13.26
CA LYS A 128 -20.71 2.16 -13.53
C LYS A 128 -19.34 2.34 -12.90
N VAL A 129 -18.85 1.30 -12.22
CA VAL A 129 -17.49 1.26 -11.64
C VAL A 129 -16.86 -0.10 -11.92
N VAL A 130 -15.53 -0.15 -12.00
CA VAL A 130 -14.76 -1.39 -11.99
C VAL A 130 -14.60 -1.86 -10.54
N ILE A 131 -14.46 -3.17 -10.32
CA ILE A 131 -14.25 -3.72 -8.99
C ILE A 131 -12.84 -3.40 -8.46
N GLY A 132 -12.74 -3.10 -7.16
CA GLY A 132 -11.53 -2.65 -6.47
C GLY A 132 -11.81 -1.41 -5.63
N GLY A 133 -11.04 -1.23 -4.55
CA GLY A 133 -11.16 -0.06 -3.67
C GLY A 133 -12.56 0.18 -3.10
N GLU A 134 -13.06 1.41 -3.25
CA GLU A 134 -14.33 1.89 -2.69
C GLU A 134 -15.14 2.68 -3.75
N VAL A 135 -16.47 2.65 -3.63
CA VAL A 135 -17.38 3.58 -4.32
C VAL A 135 -18.32 4.27 -3.33
N LYS A 136 -18.26 5.60 -3.28
CA LYS A 136 -19.15 6.48 -2.50
C LYS A 136 -20.32 6.97 -3.37
N LEU A 137 -21.54 6.59 -3.01
CA LEU A 137 -22.75 6.83 -3.79
C LEU A 137 -23.67 7.91 -3.23
N ILE A 138 -24.45 8.53 -4.12
CA ILE A 138 -25.62 9.32 -3.75
C ILE A 138 -26.83 8.36 -3.63
N PRO A 139 -27.59 8.37 -2.52
CA PRO A 139 -28.74 7.49 -2.31
C PRO A 139 -29.77 7.47 -3.44
N GLY A 140 -30.27 6.27 -3.75
CA GLY A 140 -31.18 5.99 -4.86
C GLY A 140 -30.53 5.87 -6.24
N THR A 141 -29.20 6.00 -6.35
CA THR A 141 -28.48 5.75 -7.61
C THR A 141 -28.54 4.26 -7.98
N THR A 142 -28.63 3.92 -9.27
CA THR A 142 -28.44 2.53 -9.72
C THR A 142 -26.95 2.26 -9.93
N LEU A 143 -26.35 1.42 -9.10
CA LEU A 143 -24.97 0.97 -9.24
C LEU A 143 -24.86 -0.19 -10.24
N ILE A 144 -23.77 -0.20 -11.02
CA ILE A 144 -23.30 -1.36 -11.77
C ILE A 144 -21.82 -1.55 -11.47
N VAL A 145 -21.48 -2.57 -10.67
CA VAL A 145 -20.09 -2.99 -10.43
C VAL A 145 -19.70 -3.97 -11.54
N GLN A 146 -18.62 -3.68 -12.25
CA GLN A 146 -18.08 -4.51 -13.31
C GLN A 146 -16.90 -5.35 -12.79
N CYS A 147 -16.93 -6.65 -13.03
CA CYS A 147 -15.82 -7.57 -12.76
C CYS A 147 -15.19 -7.94 -14.12
N PRO A 148 -14.17 -7.20 -14.59
CA PRO A 148 -13.52 -7.45 -15.87
C PRO A 148 -12.62 -8.68 -15.77
N VAL A 149 -13.23 -9.83 -15.97
CA VAL A 149 -12.53 -11.10 -16.05
C VAL A 149 -11.92 -11.28 -17.44
N LYS A 150 -10.62 -11.57 -17.49
CA LYS A 150 -9.94 -12.14 -18.65
C LYS A 150 -10.00 -13.66 -18.55
N ASN A 151 -9.98 -14.34 -19.69
CA ASN A 151 -9.87 -15.80 -19.78
C ASN A 151 -10.98 -16.64 -19.13
N TYR A 152 -12.05 -16.01 -18.61
CA TYR A 152 -13.18 -16.67 -17.95
C TYR A 152 -14.54 -16.23 -18.54
N PRO A 153 -15.55 -17.11 -18.66
CA PRO A 153 -16.85 -16.72 -19.18
C PRO A 153 -17.58 -15.72 -18.26
N LYS A 154 -17.77 -14.48 -18.74
CA LYS A 154 -18.45 -13.40 -17.98
C LYS A 154 -19.84 -13.75 -17.43
N LYS A 155 -20.53 -14.73 -18.02
CA LYS A 155 -21.84 -15.24 -17.56
C LYS A 155 -21.75 -16.12 -16.29
N LEU A 156 -20.58 -16.68 -15.99
CA LEU A 156 -20.34 -17.56 -14.83
C LEU A 156 -19.74 -16.81 -13.62
N VAL A 157 -19.57 -15.49 -13.72
CA VAL A 157 -19.08 -14.66 -12.60
C VAL A 157 -20.15 -14.61 -11.50
N THR A 158 -19.78 -15.06 -10.30
CA THR A 158 -20.65 -15.07 -9.12
C THR A 158 -20.35 -13.87 -8.22
N TRP A 159 -21.34 -13.50 -7.39
CA TRP A 159 -21.28 -12.32 -6.52
C TRP A 159 -21.74 -12.65 -5.10
N SER A 160 -20.99 -12.17 -4.11
CA SER A 160 -21.33 -12.24 -2.68
C SER A 160 -21.25 -10.87 -2.01
N ALA A 161 -22.04 -10.66 -0.96
CA ALA A 161 -21.97 -9.52 -0.05
C ALA A 161 -21.34 -10.02 1.25
N GLY A 162 -20.12 -9.58 1.53
CA GLY A 162 -19.20 -10.22 2.46
C GLY A 162 -19.11 -11.73 2.15
N TYR A 163 -19.44 -12.54 3.16
CA TYR A 163 -19.44 -14.00 3.09
C TYR A 163 -20.76 -14.63 2.59
N ARG A 164 -21.80 -13.83 2.29
CA ARG A 164 -23.13 -14.34 1.93
C ARG A 164 -23.39 -14.22 0.42
N LEU A 165 -23.90 -15.29 -0.20
CA LEU A 165 -24.37 -15.24 -1.58
C LEU A 165 -25.56 -14.28 -1.70
N ILE A 166 -25.56 -13.43 -2.74
CA ILE A 166 -26.60 -12.42 -2.92
C ILE A 166 -27.75 -13.02 -3.75
N PRO A 167 -29.01 -12.96 -3.29
CA PRO A 167 -30.17 -13.30 -4.11
C PRO A 167 -30.29 -12.33 -5.31
N LEU A 168 -30.05 -12.82 -6.52
CA LEU A 168 -30.07 -12.03 -7.77
C LEU A 168 -31.50 -11.77 -8.29
N ILE A 169 -32.39 -11.34 -7.38
CA ILE A 169 -33.81 -11.11 -7.62
C ILE A 169 -34.24 -9.66 -7.31
N GLY A 170 -35.34 -9.22 -7.93
CA GLY A 170 -35.94 -7.92 -7.67
C GLY A 170 -35.01 -6.75 -8.00
N ARG A 171 -34.53 -6.03 -6.97
CA ARG A 171 -33.66 -4.84 -7.08
C ARG A 171 -32.22 -5.19 -7.47
N VAL A 172 -31.72 -6.33 -7.05
CA VAL A 172 -30.33 -6.76 -7.32
C VAL A 172 -30.35 -7.79 -8.43
N LYS A 173 -29.57 -7.57 -9.49
CA LYS A 173 -29.53 -8.45 -10.66
C LYS A 173 -28.10 -8.63 -11.15
N SER A 174 -27.76 -9.84 -11.61
CA SER A 174 -26.54 -10.02 -12.38
C SER A 174 -26.72 -9.51 -13.81
N THR A 175 -25.64 -8.99 -14.35
CA THR A 175 -25.44 -8.58 -15.74
C THR A 175 -24.20 -9.29 -16.27
N ILE A 176 -23.88 -9.19 -17.57
CA ILE A 176 -22.74 -9.91 -18.17
C ILE A 176 -21.42 -9.46 -17.51
N GLY A 177 -20.91 -10.25 -16.56
CA GLY A 177 -19.71 -9.95 -15.77
C GLY A 177 -19.89 -8.81 -14.76
N GLY A 178 -21.10 -8.50 -14.30
CA GLY A 178 -21.33 -7.34 -13.41
C GLY A 178 -22.53 -7.47 -12.48
N LEU A 179 -22.49 -6.85 -11.31
CA LEU A 179 -23.59 -6.76 -10.36
C LEU A 179 -24.32 -5.43 -10.52
N LYS A 180 -25.64 -5.46 -10.70
CA LYS A 180 -26.49 -4.27 -10.76
C LYS A 180 -27.37 -4.18 -9.52
N ILE A 181 -27.24 -3.08 -8.78
CA ILE A 181 -28.08 -2.74 -7.63
C ILE A 181 -28.96 -1.55 -8.03
N MET A 182 -30.28 -1.75 -8.08
CA MET A 182 -31.24 -0.72 -8.49
C MET A 182 -31.77 0.04 -7.27
N ASN A 183 -31.76 1.37 -7.35
CA ASN A 183 -32.12 2.29 -6.26
C ASN A 183 -31.37 1.92 -4.98
N ALA A 184 -30.05 2.07 -5.01
CA ALA A 184 -29.15 1.68 -3.94
C ALA A 184 -29.45 2.46 -2.65
N ASP A 185 -29.55 1.71 -1.55
CA ASP A 185 -30.08 2.14 -0.26
C ASP A 185 -29.00 2.03 0.84
N PRO A 186 -28.72 3.10 1.62
CA PRO A 186 -27.63 3.12 2.60
C PRO A 186 -27.70 1.99 3.65
N ASP A 187 -28.88 1.66 4.14
CA ASP A 187 -29.03 0.70 5.24
C ASP A 187 -28.90 -0.76 4.78
N ARG A 188 -29.14 -1.02 3.48
CA ARG A 188 -29.29 -2.37 2.92
C ARG A 188 -28.18 -2.78 1.97
N ASP A 189 -27.68 -1.81 1.19
CA ASP A 189 -26.77 -2.05 0.07
C ASP A 189 -25.33 -1.53 0.36
N SER A 190 -25.05 -1.06 1.58
CA SER A 190 -23.70 -0.73 2.05
C SER A 190 -22.90 -1.98 2.43
N GLY A 191 -21.59 -1.97 2.16
CA GLY A 191 -20.65 -2.99 2.65
C GLY A 191 -19.72 -3.55 1.57
N LEU A 192 -19.08 -4.67 1.90
CA LEU A 192 -18.11 -5.34 1.03
C LEU A 192 -18.84 -6.21 -0.01
N TYR A 193 -18.55 -6.01 -1.30
CA TYR A 193 -19.01 -6.86 -2.40
C TYR A 193 -17.82 -7.56 -3.04
N LYS A 194 -17.99 -8.84 -3.36
CA LYS A 194 -16.95 -9.70 -3.94
C LYS A 194 -17.45 -10.32 -5.24
N CYS A 195 -16.66 -10.22 -6.32
CA CYS A 195 -16.86 -11.06 -7.50
C CYS A 195 -15.91 -12.24 -7.48
N THR A 196 -16.37 -13.40 -7.93
CA THR A 196 -15.56 -14.63 -8.01
C THR A 196 -15.64 -15.23 -9.42
N ALA A 197 -14.50 -15.67 -9.93
CA ALA A 197 -14.31 -16.20 -11.28
C ALA A 197 -13.30 -17.35 -11.23
N GLY A 198 -13.81 -18.58 -11.19
CA GLY A 198 -12.98 -19.76 -10.92
C GLY A 198 -12.34 -19.67 -9.53
N ASP A 199 -11.02 -19.76 -9.49
CA ASP A 199 -10.20 -19.63 -8.28
C ASP A 199 -9.86 -18.17 -7.91
N LYS A 200 -10.15 -17.20 -8.79
CA LYS A 200 -9.84 -15.78 -8.56
C LYS A 200 -11.04 -15.03 -8.01
N SER A 201 -10.76 -13.99 -7.22
CA SER A 201 -11.78 -13.07 -6.73
C SER A 201 -11.22 -11.69 -6.45
N ALA A 202 -12.05 -10.66 -6.61
CA ALA A 202 -11.75 -9.27 -6.25
C ALA A 202 -12.90 -8.69 -5.41
N ASN A 203 -12.60 -7.64 -4.65
CA ASN A 203 -13.55 -7.01 -3.72
C ASN A 203 -13.69 -5.50 -4.02
N ILE A 204 -14.83 -4.93 -3.66
CA ILE A 204 -15.08 -3.47 -3.61
C ILE A 204 -15.92 -3.14 -2.37
N ILE A 205 -15.68 -1.99 -1.75
CA ILE A 205 -16.53 -1.45 -0.70
C ILE A 205 -17.56 -0.51 -1.35
N VAL A 206 -18.85 -0.72 -1.07
CA VAL A 206 -19.93 0.21 -1.43
C VAL A 206 -20.32 0.99 -0.18
N SER A 207 -20.25 2.31 -0.28
CA SER A 207 -20.63 3.24 0.77
C SER A 207 -21.45 4.39 0.17
N PHE A 208 -21.99 5.26 1.03
CA PHE A 208 -22.84 6.38 0.62
C PHE A 208 -22.32 7.67 1.24
N LEU A 209 -22.51 8.78 0.52
CA LEU A 209 -22.14 10.11 1.00
C LEU A 209 -23.06 10.52 2.18
N SER A 210 -22.45 10.81 3.33
CA SER A 210 -23.11 11.44 4.47
C SER A 210 -23.00 12.97 4.39
N GLU A 211 -23.76 13.69 5.21
CA GLU A 211 -23.55 15.13 5.37
C GLU A 211 -22.24 15.46 6.10
N ASP A 212 -21.72 14.51 6.88
CA ASP A 212 -20.46 14.60 7.63
C ASP A 212 -19.21 14.30 6.79
N ASP A 213 -19.36 13.82 5.53
CA ASP A 213 -18.21 13.61 4.65
C ASP A 213 -17.48 14.95 4.44
N PRO A 214 -16.17 15.07 4.74
CA PRO A 214 -15.43 16.34 4.61
C PRO A 214 -15.52 16.97 3.21
N GLN A 215 -15.78 16.13 2.19
CA GLN A 215 -15.89 16.46 0.78
C GLN A 215 -17.32 16.87 0.36
N TRP A 216 -18.36 16.64 1.17
CA TRP A 216 -19.76 16.99 0.87
C TRP A 216 -19.94 18.49 0.58
N SER A 217 -19.25 19.31 1.37
CA SER A 217 -19.28 20.78 1.26
C SER A 217 -18.56 21.31 0.03
N GLN A 218 -17.45 20.68 -0.37
CA GLN A 218 -16.70 20.96 -1.60
C GLN A 218 -17.49 20.51 -2.85
N TYR A 219 -18.16 19.37 -2.73
CA TYR A 219 -19.03 18.84 -3.77
C TYR A 219 -20.27 19.74 -4.03
N LYS A 220 -20.87 20.31 -2.97
CA LYS A 220 -21.96 21.30 -3.10
C LYS A 220 -21.52 22.58 -3.84
N SER A 221 -20.31 23.12 -3.64
CA SER A 221 -19.89 24.35 -4.34
C SER A 221 -19.61 24.12 -5.84
N TRP A 222 -18.98 23.01 -6.20
CA TRP A 222 -18.71 22.63 -7.60
C TRP A 222 -19.98 22.42 -8.43
N THR A 223 -21.05 21.89 -7.82
CA THR A 223 -22.35 21.73 -8.48
C THR A 223 -23.15 23.03 -8.60
N GLN A 224 -22.82 24.05 -7.81
CA GLN A 224 -23.43 25.39 -7.91
C GLN A 224 -22.79 26.23 -9.04
N HIS A 225 -21.46 26.24 -9.20
CA HIS A 225 -20.81 26.93 -10.33
C HIS A 225 -21.18 26.35 -11.70
N SER A 226 -21.57 25.07 -11.75
CA SER A 226 -22.06 24.45 -12.99
C SER A 226 -23.56 24.64 -13.25
N ARG A 227 -24.25 25.50 -12.47
CA ARG A 227 -25.57 26.05 -12.80
C ARG A 227 -25.47 27.41 -13.49
N SER A 228 -25.15 27.41 -14.79
CA SER A 228 -25.61 28.50 -15.66
C SER A 228 -25.65 28.11 -17.15
N PRO A 229 -26.80 27.69 -17.68
CA PRO A 229 -27.11 27.84 -19.09
C PRO A 229 -27.63 29.27 -19.34
N ASN A 230 -26.80 30.11 -19.97
CA ASN A 230 -27.12 31.47 -20.44
C ASN A 230 -27.66 32.49 -19.41
N LYS A 231 -26.76 33.36 -18.91
CA LYS A 231 -27.11 34.77 -18.70
C LYS A 231 -25.88 35.68 -18.78
N LYS A 232 -25.93 36.69 -19.66
CA LYS A 232 -25.06 37.87 -19.58
C LYS A 232 -25.58 38.78 -18.47
N SER A 233 -24.74 39.13 -17.50
CA SER A 233 -24.96 40.28 -16.61
C SER A 233 -23.61 40.80 -16.11
N LYS A 234 -23.51 42.12 -15.98
CA LYS A 234 -22.28 42.87 -15.68
C LYS A 234 -21.87 42.76 -14.20
N GLU A 235 -20.67 43.25 -13.91
CA GLU A 235 -20.00 43.30 -12.61
C GLU A 235 -20.81 44.00 -11.51
N ASN A 236 -20.62 43.58 -10.26
CA ASN A 236 -19.82 44.39 -9.32
C ASN A 236 -19.34 43.58 -8.10
N GLU A 237 -18.26 44.10 -7.53
CA GLU A 237 -17.26 43.47 -6.66
C GLU A 237 -17.66 43.33 -5.18
N SER A 238 -17.23 42.23 -4.53
CA SER A 238 -16.93 42.17 -3.09
C SER A 238 -15.99 41.00 -2.78
N THR A 239 -15.13 41.17 -1.78
CA THR A 239 -13.81 40.51 -1.67
C THR A 239 -13.77 39.31 -0.71
N ASP A 240 -13.27 38.17 -1.20
CA ASP A 240 -12.37 37.24 -0.45
C ASP A 240 -11.71 36.23 -1.42
N PRO A 241 -10.56 35.59 -1.10
CA PRO A 241 -9.50 35.47 -2.10
C PRO A 241 -9.48 34.12 -2.82
N LYS A 242 -9.46 34.19 -4.16
CA LYS A 242 -8.84 33.22 -5.07
C LYS A 242 -9.06 31.75 -4.73
N LEU A 243 -10.28 31.28 -5.02
CA LEU A 243 -10.45 29.94 -5.58
C LEU A 243 -9.79 29.93 -6.97
N LEU A 244 -8.46 29.82 -6.99
CA LEU A 244 -7.66 29.74 -8.20
C LEU A 244 -8.01 28.43 -8.92
N SER A 245 -8.89 28.54 -9.90
CA SER A 245 -8.71 27.79 -11.14
C SER A 245 -7.29 28.06 -11.62
N TYR A 246 -6.41 27.08 -11.48
CA TYR A 246 -5.27 27.01 -12.37
C TYR A 246 -5.86 26.76 -13.76
N GLU A 247 -6.03 27.83 -14.54
CA GLU A 247 -6.09 27.76 -16.00
C GLU A 247 -4.70 27.37 -16.50
N GLY A 248 -4.26 26.17 -16.12
CA GLY A 248 -3.28 25.44 -16.91
C GLY A 248 -3.98 25.09 -18.20
N GLU A 249 -3.62 25.78 -19.28
CA GLU A 249 -4.06 25.46 -20.64
C GLU A 249 -3.61 24.04 -20.99
N LEU A 250 -4.44 23.06 -20.66
CA LEU A 250 -4.43 21.76 -21.29
C LEU A 250 -4.80 22.00 -22.75
N GLN A 251 -3.77 22.16 -23.58
CA GLN A 251 -3.83 21.87 -25.01
C GLN A 251 -4.18 20.39 -25.17
N LYS A 252 -5.45 20.04 -24.98
CA LYS A 252 -5.93 18.69 -25.21
C LYS A 252 -6.06 18.49 -26.72
N ASP A 253 -5.27 17.56 -27.23
CA ASP A 253 -5.55 16.91 -28.50
C ASP A 253 -7.02 16.38 -28.47
N PRO A 254 -7.88 16.74 -29.45
CA PRO A 254 -9.26 16.27 -29.49
C PRO A 254 -9.44 14.75 -29.58
N SER A 255 -8.36 13.98 -29.77
CA SER A 255 -8.40 12.53 -29.98
C SER A 255 -8.21 11.65 -28.73
N ASP A 256 -7.87 12.20 -27.55
CA ASP A 256 -7.68 11.41 -26.32
C ASP A 256 -8.97 11.26 -25.47
N PRO A 257 -9.58 10.06 -25.41
CA PRO A 257 -10.79 9.78 -24.64
C PRO A 257 -10.55 9.60 -23.13
N SER A 258 -9.33 9.77 -22.61
CA SER A 258 -9.04 9.62 -21.18
C SER A 258 -9.59 10.79 -20.33
N ASP A 259 -10.19 10.46 -19.18
CA ASP A 259 -10.66 11.45 -18.19
C ASP A 259 -9.44 12.21 -17.62
N PRO A 260 -9.47 13.56 -17.55
CA PRO A 260 -8.31 14.35 -17.13
C PRO A 260 -7.90 14.11 -15.67
N LEU A 261 -6.58 14.07 -15.44
CA LEU A 261 -5.97 14.06 -14.12
C LEU A 261 -5.87 15.48 -13.55
N THR A 262 -6.11 15.64 -12.25
CA THR A 262 -5.99 16.92 -11.52
C THR A 262 -5.81 16.72 -10.02
N TYR A 263 -5.12 17.67 -9.36
CA TYR A 263 -5.02 17.72 -7.90
C TYR A 263 -6.25 18.40 -7.30
N MET A 264 -7.02 17.64 -6.51
CA MET A 264 -8.06 18.21 -5.65
C MET A 264 -7.45 18.77 -4.36
N LEU A 265 -7.74 20.05 -4.12
CA LEU A 265 -7.39 20.77 -2.92
C LEU A 265 -8.48 20.58 -1.85
N GLY A 266 -8.11 20.09 -0.68
CA GLY A 266 -8.96 20.13 0.51
C GLY A 266 -9.05 21.55 1.09
N ARG A 267 -9.93 21.70 2.09
CA ARG A 267 -10.02 22.93 2.88
C ARG A 267 -8.75 23.11 3.73
N TRP A 268 -8.37 24.35 3.94
CA TRP A 268 -7.40 24.72 4.97
C TRP A 268 -7.96 24.41 6.37
N SER A 269 -7.09 23.99 7.28
CA SER A 269 -7.37 23.88 8.71
C SER A 269 -7.67 25.25 9.31
N GLN A 270 -8.16 25.27 10.55
CA GLN A 270 -8.07 26.48 11.37
C GLN A 270 -6.60 26.82 11.61
N CYS A 271 -6.32 28.10 11.86
CA CYS A 271 -4.98 28.58 12.18
C CYS A 271 -4.52 27.99 13.52
N THR A 272 -3.28 27.46 13.59
CA THR A 272 -2.74 26.90 14.85
C THR A 272 -2.50 27.98 15.92
N ALA A 273 -2.34 29.24 15.53
CA ALA A 273 -2.22 30.38 16.43
C ALA A 273 -3.51 31.21 16.45
N VAL A 274 -4.00 31.55 17.65
CA VAL A 274 -5.16 32.45 17.83
C VAL A 274 -4.79 33.91 17.52
N CYS A 275 -3.55 34.31 17.81
CA CYS A 275 -2.98 35.58 17.39
C CYS A 275 -1.45 35.48 17.27
N GLY A 276 -0.84 36.46 16.61
CA GLY A 276 0.56 36.43 16.17
C GLY A 276 0.71 35.80 14.79
N SER A 277 1.69 36.25 14.00
CA SER A 277 1.97 35.80 12.63
C SER A 277 2.74 34.46 12.54
N SER A 278 2.81 33.71 13.65
CA SER A 278 3.52 32.44 13.79
C SER A 278 2.61 31.22 13.67
N GLY A 279 1.38 31.38 13.19
CA GLY A 279 0.46 30.30 12.95
C GLY A 279 0.70 29.60 11.61
N GLU A 280 0.28 28.35 11.53
CA GLU A 280 0.23 27.57 10.29
C GLU A 280 -1.20 27.08 10.03
N ILE A 281 -1.52 26.95 8.75
CA ILE A 281 -2.70 26.23 8.23
C ILE A 281 -2.22 25.10 7.32
N THR A 282 -2.90 23.96 7.38
CA THR A 282 -2.62 22.78 6.56
C THR A 282 -3.84 22.39 5.73
N ARG A 283 -3.64 21.79 4.55
CA ARG A 283 -4.72 21.26 3.71
C ARG A 283 -4.33 19.92 3.10
N ASN A 284 -5.32 19.06 2.89
CA ASN A 284 -5.13 17.83 2.12
C ASN A 284 -5.01 18.16 0.63
N VAL A 285 -4.15 17.44 -0.09
CA VAL A 285 -4.01 17.54 -1.55
C VAL A 285 -4.00 16.12 -2.11
N THR A 286 -4.92 15.82 -3.02
CA THR A 286 -5.14 14.45 -3.53
C THR A 286 -5.13 14.41 -5.05
N CYS A 287 -4.41 13.46 -5.64
CA CYS A 287 -4.46 13.22 -7.07
C CYS A 287 -5.78 12.53 -7.44
N SER A 288 -6.39 12.95 -8.55
CA SER A 288 -7.69 12.45 -8.97
C SER A 288 -7.88 12.46 -10.47
N ARG A 289 -8.68 11.52 -10.97
CA ARG A 289 -9.14 11.44 -12.35
C ARG A 289 -10.61 11.88 -12.40
N MET A 290 -10.95 12.82 -13.26
CA MET A 290 -12.22 13.55 -13.16
C MET A 290 -13.13 13.35 -14.38
N SER A 291 -14.28 12.71 -14.15
CA SER A 291 -15.33 12.53 -15.16
C SER A 291 -16.56 13.42 -14.88
N PRO A 292 -17.46 13.65 -15.86
CA PRO A 292 -18.67 14.49 -15.68
C PRO A 292 -19.69 14.02 -14.62
N LYS A 293 -19.50 12.84 -14.03
CA LYS A 293 -20.41 12.19 -13.07
C LYS A 293 -19.73 11.71 -11.78
N MET A 294 -18.41 11.62 -11.76
CA MET A 294 -17.64 10.88 -10.75
C MET A 294 -16.20 11.36 -10.73
N VAL A 295 -15.62 11.47 -9.54
CA VAL A 295 -14.18 11.59 -9.34
C VAL A 295 -13.64 10.25 -8.87
N THR A 296 -12.50 9.85 -9.41
CA THR A 296 -11.75 8.69 -8.95
C THR A 296 -10.47 9.20 -8.28
N LEU A 297 -10.30 8.96 -6.98
CA LEU A 297 -9.01 9.20 -6.31
C LEU A 297 -8.01 8.14 -6.77
N VAL A 298 -6.82 8.58 -7.17
CA VAL A 298 -5.77 7.73 -7.74
C VAL A 298 -4.43 7.98 -7.01
N PRO A 299 -3.45 7.06 -7.12
CA PRO A 299 -2.13 7.25 -6.52
C PRO A 299 -1.47 8.55 -7.01
N GLU A 300 -0.76 9.25 -6.11
CA GLU A 300 -0.10 10.52 -6.43
C GLU A 300 0.89 10.42 -7.60
N GLU A 301 1.52 9.26 -7.74
CA GLU A 301 2.42 8.93 -8.85
C GLU A 301 1.80 9.17 -10.23
N GLU A 302 0.47 9.03 -10.41
CA GLU A 302 -0.18 9.29 -11.70
C GLU A 302 -0.11 10.77 -12.07
N CYS A 303 -0.41 11.67 -11.13
CA CYS A 303 -0.30 13.11 -11.35
C CYS A 303 1.16 13.53 -11.57
N GLN A 304 2.10 12.93 -10.84
CA GLN A 304 3.53 13.19 -11.01
C GLN A 304 4.03 12.73 -12.39
N LYS A 305 3.65 11.52 -12.85
CA LYS A 305 3.97 11.01 -14.19
C LYS A 305 3.33 11.83 -15.32
N ALA A 306 2.17 12.44 -15.05
CA ALA A 306 1.51 13.39 -15.95
C ALA A 306 2.14 14.81 -15.93
N GLY A 307 3.21 15.05 -15.16
CA GLY A 307 3.88 16.34 -15.08
C GLY A 307 3.12 17.42 -14.30
N LEU A 308 2.08 17.05 -13.54
CA LEU A 308 1.30 18.00 -12.74
C LEU A 308 2.10 18.43 -11.49
N VAL A 309 2.25 19.74 -11.31
CA VAL A 309 2.87 20.33 -10.13
C VAL A 309 1.95 20.13 -8.92
N LYS A 310 2.46 19.53 -7.84
CA LYS A 310 1.72 19.34 -6.59
C LYS A 310 1.54 20.69 -5.88
N PRO A 311 0.31 21.11 -5.55
CA PRO A 311 0.08 22.32 -4.77
C PRO A 311 0.57 22.20 -3.31
N GLU A 312 0.97 23.33 -2.73
CA GLU A 312 1.39 23.43 -1.32
C GLU A 312 0.37 22.86 -0.34
N THR A 313 0.81 22.11 0.66
CA THR A 313 -0.05 21.55 1.72
C THR A 313 -0.07 22.38 3.00
N THR A 314 0.82 23.35 3.15
CA THR A 314 0.97 24.20 4.34
C THR A 314 1.09 25.66 3.94
N SER A 315 0.59 26.59 4.77
CA SER A 315 0.76 28.03 4.60
C SER A 315 0.76 28.72 5.96
N LEU A 316 1.35 29.92 6.06
CA LEU A 316 1.34 30.72 7.28
C LEU A 316 -0.01 31.42 7.50
N CYS A 317 -0.35 31.67 8.76
CA CYS A 317 -1.55 32.39 9.19
C CYS A 317 -1.29 33.17 10.48
N GLY A 318 -2.18 34.13 10.77
CA GLY A 318 -2.12 34.92 12.00
C GLY A 318 -2.76 36.28 11.85
N GLN A 319 -3.16 36.87 12.97
CA GLN A 319 -3.62 38.26 13.09
C GLN A 319 -2.88 38.95 14.24
N ASN A 320 -2.82 40.29 14.21
CA ASN A 320 -2.21 41.05 15.30
C ASN A 320 -2.96 40.77 16.61
N CYS A 321 -2.23 40.44 17.68
CA CYS A 321 -2.83 40.21 18.99
C CYS A 321 -3.48 41.49 19.53
N ALA A 322 -4.72 41.37 20.01
CA ALA A 322 -5.37 42.45 20.75
C ALA A 322 -4.64 42.71 22.07
N THR A 323 -4.36 43.97 22.39
CA THR A 323 -3.74 44.40 23.64
C THR A 323 -4.80 44.74 24.68
N TRP A 324 -4.67 44.18 25.89
CA TRP A 324 -5.48 44.59 27.03
C TRP A 324 -5.09 45.99 27.48
N HIS A 325 -6.02 46.94 27.35
CA HIS A 325 -5.90 48.25 27.97
C HIS A 325 -6.62 48.23 29.31
N HIS A 326 -5.88 48.51 30.39
CA HIS A 326 -6.46 48.75 31.70
C HIS A 326 -6.89 50.22 31.79
N GLY A 327 -8.09 50.46 32.31
CA GLY A 327 -8.48 51.79 32.77
C GLY A 327 -7.70 52.21 34.01
N GLN A 328 -7.86 53.45 34.44
CA GLN A 328 -7.39 53.85 35.77
C GLN A 328 -8.15 53.06 36.84
N TRP A 329 -7.46 52.67 37.91
CA TRP A 329 -8.11 52.14 39.11
C TRP A 329 -9.06 53.18 39.66
N SER A 330 -10.31 52.80 39.97
CA SER A 330 -11.20 53.63 40.77
C SER A 330 -10.61 53.80 42.16
N GLU A 331 -10.47 55.03 42.65
CA GLU A 331 -10.22 55.27 44.07
C GLU A 331 -11.33 54.66 44.92
N ASP A 332 -10.98 54.30 46.15
CA ASP A 332 -11.68 53.35 47.02
C ASP A 332 -13.21 53.37 46.90
N ALA A 333 -13.78 52.22 46.53
CA ALA A 333 -15.22 51.98 46.50
C ALA A 333 -15.79 51.91 47.93
N GLY A 334 -15.85 53.08 48.57
CA GLY A 334 -16.60 53.30 49.79
C GLY A 334 -18.06 52.92 49.59
N LEU A 335 -18.58 52.20 50.57
CA LEU A 335 -19.96 51.73 50.61
C LEU A 335 -20.91 52.93 50.74
N GLU A 336 -21.65 53.31 49.69
CA GLU A 336 -22.95 53.98 49.84
C GLU A 336 -23.81 54.00 48.55
N SER A 337 -25.08 54.36 48.69
CA SER A 337 -26.19 53.86 47.88
C SER A 337 -26.74 54.81 46.81
N ALA A 338 -27.08 54.22 45.65
CA ALA A 338 -28.20 54.53 44.77
C ALA A 338 -28.49 56.01 44.36
N GLY A 339 -28.25 56.35 43.08
CA GLY A 339 -28.74 57.58 42.46
C GLY A 339 -28.58 57.56 40.93
N HIS A 340 -29.69 57.75 40.20
CA HIS A 340 -29.81 57.62 38.74
C HIS A 340 -28.85 58.50 37.91
N ALA A 341 -28.42 57.99 36.75
CA ALA A 341 -28.01 58.78 35.59
C ALA A 341 -28.35 58.02 34.29
N ASP A 342 -28.66 58.76 33.22
CA ASP A 342 -29.52 58.31 32.13
C ASP A 342 -28.87 57.46 31.02
N VAL A 343 -29.75 56.81 30.25
CA VAL A 343 -29.44 56.00 29.06
C VAL A 343 -29.37 56.89 27.81
N GLU A 344 -28.19 56.96 27.17
CA GLU A 344 -28.12 57.28 25.74
C GLU A 344 -27.39 56.21 24.92
N THR A 345 -28.08 55.82 23.85
CA THR A 345 -27.89 54.74 22.90
C THR A 345 -26.49 54.52 22.31
N ALA A 346 -26.02 53.27 22.37
CA ALA A 346 -25.18 52.65 21.33
C ALA A 346 -25.54 51.14 21.18
N SER A 347 -25.46 50.63 19.95
CA SER A 347 -25.79 49.24 19.56
C SER A 347 -24.94 48.89 18.32
N PRO A 348 -24.64 47.61 17.95
CA PRO A 348 -25.17 46.36 18.49
C PRO A 348 -24.11 45.26 18.83
N ALA A 349 -24.61 44.14 19.37
CA ALA A 349 -24.10 42.76 19.18
C ALA A 349 -22.60 42.44 19.41
N SER A 350 -22.29 41.90 20.59
CA SER A 350 -21.72 40.53 20.70
C SER A 350 -21.77 40.02 22.14
N GLN A 351 -22.37 38.85 22.35
CA GLN A 351 -22.44 38.20 23.66
C GLN A 351 -21.13 37.45 23.92
N ALA A 352 -20.28 37.97 24.80
CA ALA A 352 -19.18 37.20 25.36
C ALA A 352 -19.73 36.21 26.40
N GLN A 353 -19.95 34.95 26.00
CA GLN A 353 -20.21 33.88 26.97
C GLN A 353 -18.93 33.56 27.76
N ILE A 354 -18.92 33.92 29.04
CA ILE A 354 -17.86 33.51 29.97
C ILE A 354 -18.09 32.03 30.31
N VAL A 355 -17.34 31.14 29.67
CA VAL A 355 -17.31 29.71 30.02
C VAL A 355 -16.44 29.52 31.25
N LEU A 356 -17.07 29.37 32.42
CA LEU A 356 -16.39 28.97 33.64
C LEU A 356 -16.05 27.47 33.58
N THR A 357 -14.79 27.14 33.25
CA THR A 357 -14.28 25.77 33.37
C THR A 357 -13.94 25.45 34.82
N ASN A 358 -14.64 24.48 35.37
CA ASN A 358 -14.50 24.02 36.75
C ASN A 358 -13.10 23.39 36.98
N ARG A 359 -12.38 23.82 38.03
CA ARG A 359 -11.02 23.33 38.35
C ARG A 359 -11.07 22.18 39.37
N ASN A 360 -10.82 20.95 38.89
CA ASN A 360 -10.25 19.89 39.74
C ASN A 360 -8.72 19.89 39.55
N ALA A 361 -8.01 20.61 40.41
CA ALA A 361 -6.56 20.50 40.56
C ALA A 361 -6.17 20.94 41.98
N VAL A 362 -6.12 19.98 42.89
CA VAL A 362 -5.50 20.13 44.21
C VAL A 362 -4.04 19.74 44.04
N ASP A 363 -3.10 20.65 44.27
CA ASP A 363 -2.13 20.45 45.36
C ASP A 363 -1.27 21.68 45.69
N SER A 364 -0.86 21.75 46.97
CA SER A 364 0.34 22.43 47.47
C SER A 364 0.50 23.95 47.28
N LEU A 365 -0.02 24.74 48.24
CA LEU A 365 0.63 25.96 48.77
C LEU A 365 -0.01 26.38 50.12
N GLU A 366 0.72 26.19 51.22
CA GLU A 366 0.49 26.78 52.55
C GLU A 366 1.52 27.90 52.81
N PRO A 367 1.39 28.75 53.86
CA PRO A 367 0.21 29.10 54.68
C PRO A 367 -0.12 30.62 54.57
N SER A 368 -1.35 31.10 54.83
CA SER A 368 -1.81 31.39 56.19
C SER A 368 -3.27 31.89 56.25
N LYS A 369 -4.02 31.31 57.21
CA LYS A 369 -5.32 31.64 57.85
C LYS A 369 -5.96 33.02 57.53
N CYS A 370 -7.28 33.17 57.38
CA CYS A 370 -8.38 32.57 58.15
C CYS A 370 -9.64 32.22 57.31
N VAL A 371 -10.55 31.44 57.93
CA VAL A 371 -11.78 30.87 57.35
C VAL A 371 -13.03 31.70 57.71
N ALA A 372 -14.05 31.69 56.84
CA ALA A 372 -15.46 31.89 57.23
C ALA A 372 -16.34 30.79 56.60
N ILE A 373 -17.30 30.27 57.37
CA ILE A 373 -18.09 29.07 57.05
C ILE A 373 -19.50 29.46 56.59
N TYR A 374 -20.03 28.83 55.54
CA TYR A 374 -21.45 28.89 55.21
C TYR A 374 -22.26 27.94 56.08
N ILE A 375 -23.32 28.45 56.72
CA ILE A 375 -24.39 27.62 57.29
C ILE A 375 -25.59 27.76 56.36
N SER A 376 -26.09 26.65 55.82
CA SER A 376 -27.27 26.62 54.96
C SER A 376 -28.49 26.12 55.73
N ASP A 377 -29.37 27.03 56.15
CA ASP A 377 -30.72 26.67 56.54
C ASP A 377 -31.58 26.43 55.29
N ASN A 378 -31.99 25.19 55.05
CA ASN A 378 -33.42 24.90 54.94
C ASN A 378 -33.72 23.40 55.05
N SER A 379 -34.68 23.09 55.92
CA SER A 379 -35.11 21.76 56.29
C SER A 379 -36.38 21.34 55.54
N VAL A 380 -36.47 20.06 55.15
CA VAL A 380 -37.73 19.35 54.91
C VAL A 380 -37.60 17.95 55.53
N VAL A 381 -38.71 17.42 56.05
CA VAL A 381 -38.74 16.57 57.25
C VAL A 381 -39.69 15.38 57.06
N LEU A 382 -39.16 14.15 57.25
CA LEU A 382 -39.88 12.91 57.63
C LEU A 382 -40.99 12.41 56.66
N PRO A 383 -41.70 11.29 56.93
CA PRO A 383 -41.41 10.15 57.80
C PRO A 383 -41.13 8.86 56.99
N VAL A 384 -40.78 7.71 57.59
CA VAL A 384 -40.56 7.42 59.02
C VAL A 384 -39.06 7.40 59.31
#